data_AF-A0A9E3S8V8-F1
#
_entry.id   AF-A0A9E3S8V8-F1
#
_cell.length_a   1.000
_cell.length_b   1.000
_cell.length_c   1.000
_cell.angle_alpha   90.00
_cell.angle_beta   90.00
_cell.angle_gamma   90.00
#
_symmetry.space_group_name_H-M   'P 1'
#
loop_
_entity.id
_entity.type
_entity.pdbx_description
1 polymer ?
#
loop_
_entity_poly.entity_id
_entity_poly.type
_entity_poly.pdbx_seq_one_letter_code
_entity_poly.pdbx_strand_id
1 'polypeptide(L)' 'MVKTETLQNNQQEINISKLNAGIYMVEIKSENFSRKQKLVIQR' A
#
# COMPACT_ATOMS: atom_id res chain seq x y z
N MET A 1 1.48 -12.32 -5.68
CA MET A 1 2.23 -12.07 -4.43
C MET A 1 1.50 -10.98 -3.66
N VAL A 2 1.17 -11.21 -2.39
CA VAL A 2 0.50 -10.22 -1.53
C VAL A 2 1.49 -9.86 -0.41
N LYS A 3 1.73 -8.57 -0.18
CA LYS A 3 2.55 -8.07 0.93
C LYS A 3 1.65 -7.23 1.84
N THR A 4 1.71 -7.48 3.13
CA THR A 4 0.99 -6.72 4.16
C THR A 4 1.99 -6.15 5.14
N GLU A 5 1.75 -4.93 5.59
CA GLU A 5 2.60 -4.22 6.55
C GLU A 5 1.68 -3.45 7.49
N THR A 6 1.91 -3.58 8.80
CA THR A 6 1.18 -2.81 9.81
C THR A 6 1.83 -1.44 9.92
N LEU A 7 1.07 -0.39 9.62
CA LEU A 7 1.54 0.98 9.75
C LEU A 7 1.57 1.36 11.24
N GLN A 8 2.61 2.08 11.66
CA GLN A 8 2.66 2.65 13.01
C GLN A 8 1.77 3.90 13.12
N ASN A 9 1.43 4.28 14.35
CA ASN A 9 0.68 5.53 14.57
C ASN A 9 1.43 6.73 13.98
N ASN A 10 0.69 7.60 13.30
CA ASN A 10 1.19 8.76 12.55
C ASN A 10 2.07 8.45 11.31
N GLN A 11 2.16 7.20 10.86
CA GLN A 11 2.84 6.88 9.61
C GLN A 11 1.95 7.23 8.40
N GLN A 12 2.32 8.26 7.66
CA GLN A 12 1.57 8.75 6.50
C GLN A 12 2.04 8.13 5.17
N GLU A 13 3.21 7.50 5.16
CA GLU A 13 3.86 6.99 3.94
C GLU A 13 4.20 5.49 4.04
N ILE A 14 4.27 4.82 2.88
CA ILE A 14 4.63 3.40 2.76
C ILE A 14 5.86 3.22 1.86
N ASN A 15 6.73 2.28 2.21
CA ASN A 15 7.93 2.00 1.42
C ASN A 15 7.61 1.07 0.24
N ILE A 16 7.67 1.63 -0.99
CA ILE A 16 7.43 0.90 -2.25
C ILE A 16 8.72 0.49 -2.99
N SER A 17 9.90 0.68 -2.40
CA SER A 17 11.21 0.46 -3.08
C SER A 17 11.37 -0.95 -3.67
N LYS A 18 10.81 -1.96 -3.00
CA LYS A 18 10.83 -3.37 -3.43
C LYS A 18 9.81 -3.71 -4.52
N LEU A 19 8.94 -2.77 -4.92
CA LEU A 19 7.95 -2.97 -5.99
C LEU A 19 8.52 -2.53 -7.33
N ASN A 20 8.39 -3.39 -8.35
CA ASN A 20 8.77 -3.07 -9.72
C ASN A 20 7.73 -2.16 -10.39
N ALA A 21 8.06 -1.64 -11.57
CA ALA A 21 7.08 -0.93 -12.40
C ALA A 21 5.87 -1.82 -12.69
N GLY A 22 4.68 -1.22 -12.73
CA GLY A 22 3.43 -1.94 -12.90
C GLY A 22 2.25 -1.29 -12.19
N ILE A 23 1.11 -1.98 -12.22
CA ILE A 23 -0.15 -1.55 -11.60
C ILE A 23 -0.43 -2.46 -10.40
N TYR A 24 -0.66 -1.84 -9.25
CA TYR A 24 -0.94 -2.52 -7.99
C TYR A 24 -2.27 -2.02 -7.41
N MET A 25 -2.92 -2.89 -6.64
CA MET A 25 -4.04 -2.51 -5.79
C MET A 25 -3.53 -2.41 -4.35
N VAL A 26 -3.66 -1.23 -3.75
CA VAL A 26 -3.34 -1.02 -2.34
C VAL A 26 -4.64 -1.05 -1.55
N GLU A 27 -4.70 -1.85 -0.50
CA GLU A 27 -5.82 -1.90 0.43
C GLU A 27 -5.34 -1.44 1.82
N ILE A 28 -5.90 -0.35 2.31
CA ILE A 28 -5.63 0.19 3.65
C ILE A 28 -6.79 -0.23 4.54
N LYS A 29 -6.49 -0.92 5.65
CA LYS A 29 -7.48 -1.41 6.61
C LYS A 29 -7.22 -0.85 8.00
N SER A 30 -8.30 -0.52 8.69
CA SER A 30 -8.36 -0.42 10.15
C SER A 30 -9.58 -1.20 10.65
N GLU A 31 -9.78 -1.27 11.96
CA GLU A 31 -10.81 -2.10 12.59
C GLU A 31 -12.20 -1.96 11.96
N ASN A 32 -12.59 -0.73 11.58
CA ASN A 32 -13.91 -0.43 11.01
C ASN A 32 -13.84 0.24 9.63
N PHE A 33 -12.70 0.17 8.94
CA PHE A 33 -12.49 0.85 7.67
C PHE A 33 -11.65 0.03 6.71
N SER A 34 -12.05 0.00 5.44
CA SER A 34 -11.21 -0.48 4.35
C SER A 34 -11.32 0.45 3.16
N ARG A 35 -10.18 0.84 2.58
CA ARG A 35 -10.10 1.63 1.36
C ARG A 35 -9.16 0.98 0.38
N LYS A 36 -9.62 0.85 -0.87
CA LYS A 36 -8.81 0.37 -1.99
C LYS A 36 -8.41 1.53 -2.89
N GLN A 37 -7.17 1.52 -3.36
CA GLN A 37 -6.65 2.52 -4.29
C GLN A 37 -5.72 1.87 -5.32
N LYS A 38 -5.82 2.31 -6.57
CA LYS A 38 -4.90 1.90 -7.64
C LYS A 38 -3.59 2.67 -7.50
N LEU A 39 -2.47 1.94 -7.42
CA LEU A 39 -1.13 2.47 -7.45
C LEU A 39 -0.49 2.12 -8.80
N VAL A 40 0.04 3.13 -9.50
CA VAL A 40 0.77 2.94 -10.76
C VAL A 40 2.21 3.36 -10.53
N ILE A 41 3.14 2.42 -10.70
CA ILE A 41 4.58 2.68 -10.60
C ILE A 41 5.15 2.68 -12.00
N GLN A 42 5.71 3.81 -12.42
CA GLN A 42 6.46 3.98 -13.66
C GLN A 42 7.88 4.36 -13.26
N ARG A 43 8.88 3.64 -13.78
CA ARG A 43 10.31 3.89 -13.56
C ARG A 43 10.99 4.09 -14.90
#